data_AF-A0A1C5MP98-F1
#
_entry.id   AF-A0A1C5MP98-F1
#
_cell.length_a   1.000
_cell.length_b   1.000
_cell.length_c   1.000
_cell.angle_alpha   90.00
_cell.angle_beta   90.00
_cell.angle_gamma   90.00
#
_symmetry.space_group_name_H-M   'P 1'
#
loop_
_entity.id
_entity.type
_entity.pdbx_description
1 polymer ?
#
loop_
_entity_poly.entity_id
_entity_poly.type
_entity_poly.pdbx_seq_one_letter_code
_entity_poly.pdbx_strand_id
1 'polypeptide(L)' 'MLKLKKLYSLINRNATIKLVNEKRTDVYFCGTVKDIPDQYDLWKVVDLFELNSYEYEIMITEK' A
#
# COMPACT_ATOMS: atom_id res chain seq x y z
N MET A 1 -1.09 4.42 14.84
CA MET A 1 -1.43 4.35 13.40
C MET A 1 -0.15 4.24 12.59
N LEU A 2 -0.11 3.29 11.66
CA LEU A 2 1.01 3.06 10.75
C LEU A 2 0.89 3.99 9.53
N LYS A 3 2.00 4.63 9.13
CA LYS A 3 2.06 5.40 7.88
C LYS A 3 2.61 4.53 6.77
N LEU A 4 2.19 4.76 5.54
CA LEU A 4 2.60 3.96 4.39
C LEU A 4 4.13 3.92 4.23
N LYS A 5 4.83 5.03 4.48
CA LYS A 5 6.31 5.07 4.43
C LYS A 5 7.03 4.06 5.34
N LYS A 6 6.40 3.66 6.46
CA LYS A 6 6.98 2.64 7.35
C LYS A 6 6.77 1.23 6.81
N LEU A 7 5.76 1.03 5.98
CA LEU A 7 5.41 -0.24 5.37
C LEU A 7 6.43 -0.64 4.29
N TYR A 8 7.00 0.32 3.57
CA TYR A 8 8.03 0.05 2.54
C TYR A 8 9.26 -0.69 3.08
N SER A 9 9.59 -0.49 4.36
CA SER A 9 10.71 -1.17 5.01
C SER A 9 10.37 -2.60 5.46
N LEU A 10 9.08 -2.96 5.48
CA LEU A 10 8.59 -4.25 5.94
C LEU A 10 8.29 -5.21 4.78
N ILE A 11 8.00 -4.66 3.60
CA ILE A 11 7.63 -5.43 2.41
C ILE A 11 8.79 -5.48 1.43
N ASN A 12 8.92 -6.58 0.70
CA ASN A 12 9.89 -6.70 -0.39
C ASN A 12 9.65 -5.60 -1.45
N ARG A 13 10.71 -4.86 -1.83
CA ARG A 13 10.63 -3.78 -2.82
C ARG A 13 10.12 -4.20 -4.20
N ASN A 14 10.30 -5.47 -4.55
CA ASN A 14 9.84 -6.04 -5.80
C ASN A 14 8.45 -6.69 -5.69
N ALA A 15 7.82 -6.69 -4.51
CA ALA A 15 6.46 -7.17 -4.38
C ALA A 15 5.50 -6.24 -5.14
N THR A 16 4.50 -6.85 -5.77
CA THR A 16 3.39 -6.14 -6.37
C THR A 16 2.45 -5.70 -5.27
N ILE A 17 1.98 -4.47 -5.34
CA ILE A 17 1.02 -3.92 -4.40
C ILE A 17 -0.12 -3.21 -5.10
N LYS A 18 -1.25 -3.18 -4.42
CA LYS A 18 -2.42 -2.42 -4.81
C LYS A 18 -2.85 -1.55 -3.63
N LEU A 19 -2.78 -0.23 -3.80
CA LEU A 19 -3.27 0.75 -2.83
C LEU A 19 -4.73 1.03 -3.13
N VAL A 20 -5.60 0.76 -2.16
CA VAL A 20 -7.05 0.97 -2.30
C VAL A 20 -7.59 1.81 -1.16
N ASN A 21 -8.73 2.45 -1.37
CA ASN A 21 -9.45 3.11 -0.28
C ASN A 21 -10.07 2.11 0.70
N GLU A 22 -10.55 2.60 1.85
CA GLU A 22 -11.21 1.78 2.89
C GLU A 22 -12.40 0.96 2.38
N LYS A 23 -13.07 1.42 1.32
CA LYS A 23 -14.21 0.73 0.71
C LYS A 23 -13.80 -0.27 -0.38
N ARG A 24 -12.52 -0.33 -0.74
CA ARG A 24 -11.96 -1.07 -1.89
C ARG A 24 -12.63 -0.78 -3.23
N THR A 25 -13.25 0.38 -3.35
CA THR A 25 -13.91 0.85 -4.59
C THR A 25 -12.93 1.56 -5.50
N ASP A 26 -11.99 2.29 -4.90
CA ASP A 26 -11.06 3.16 -5.60
C ASP A 26 -9.64 2.62 -5.43
N VAL A 27 -8.94 2.51 -6.55
CA VAL A 27 -7.54 2.08 -6.60
C VAL A 27 -6.68 3.32 -6.82
N TYR A 28 -5.89 3.68 -5.82
CA TYR A 28 -4.97 4.81 -5.91
C TYR A 28 -3.71 4.46 -6.69
N PHE A 29 -3.25 3.20 -6.57
CA PHE A 29 -2.03 2.74 -7.21
C PHE A 29 -2.05 1.22 -7.38
N CYS A 30 -1.45 0.73 -8.47
CA CYS A 30 -1.18 -0.69 -8.69
C CYS A 30 0.17 -0.81 -9.39
N GLY A 31 1.11 -1.54 -8.80
CA GLY A 31 2.49 -1.61 -9.29
C GLY A 31 3.41 -2.22 -8.25
N THR A 32 4.73 -2.07 -8.38
CA THR A 32 5.65 -2.60 -7.37
C THR A 32 5.90 -1.61 -6.23
N VAL A 33 6.33 -2.10 -5.06
CA VAL A 33 6.58 -1.24 -3.87
C VAL A 33 7.53 -0.09 -4.16
N LYS A 34 8.58 -0.32 -4.96
CA LYS A 34 9.54 0.73 -5.34
C LYS A 34 8.96 1.83 -6.23
N ASP A 35 7.82 1.58 -6.89
CA ASP A 35 7.19 2.49 -7.84
C ASP A 35 6.05 3.28 -7.19
N ILE A 36 5.80 3.09 -5.89
CA ILE A 36 4.75 3.82 -5.16
C ILE A 36 5.10 5.31 -5.14
N PRO A 37 4.18 6.20 -5.57
CA PRO A 37 4.42 7.63 -5.52
C PRO A 37 4.54 8.17 -4.09
N ASP A 38 5.54 9.01 -3.83
CA ASP A 38 5.83 9.63 -2.52
C ASP A 38 4.65 10.42 -1.92
N GLN A 39 3.67 10.82 -2.73
CA GLN A 39 2.46 11.52 -2.27
C GLN A 39 1.64 10.70 -1.26
N TYR A 40 1.75 9.37 -1.29
CA TYR A 40 1.05 8.45 -0.40
C TYR A 40 1.79 8.18 0.92
N ASP A 41 3.04 8.62 1.07
CA ASP A 41 3.90 8.31 2.23
C ASP A 41 3.32 8.70 3.59
N LEU A 42 2.56 9.79 3.59
CA LEU A 42 1.93 10.34 4.79
C LEU A 42 0.55 9.76 5.06
N TRP A 43 -0.01 9.00 4.12
CA TRP A 43 -1.32 8.38 4.27
C TRP A 43 -1.25 7.25 5.29
N LYS A 44 -2.39 7.01 5.93
CA LYS A 44 -2.51 6.02 6.99
C LYS A 44 -2.82 4.68 6.35
N VAL A 45 -2.07 3.66 6.76
CA VAL A 45 -2.41 2.27 6.45
C VAL A 45 -3.50 1.84 7.43
N VAL A 46 -4.64 1.47 6.88
CA VAL A 46 -5.80 0.96 7.62
C VAL A 46 -5.66 -0.54 7.79
N ASP A 47 -5.31 -1.25 6.72
CA ASP A 47 -5.17 -2.70 6.73
C ASP A 47 -4.26 -3.19 5.59
N LEU A 48 -3.80 -4.44 5.70
CA LEU A 48 -2.95 -5.10 4.71
C LEU A 48 -3.38 -6.54 4.50
N PHE A 49 -3.57 -6.92 3.23
CA PHE A 49 -3.93 -8.26 2.80
C PHE A 49 -2.83 -8.82 1.91
N GLU A 50 -2.34 -10.01 2.26
CA GLU A 50 -1.50 -10.80 1.36
C GLU A 50 -2.42 -11.59 0.42
N LEU A 51 -2.33 -11.31 -0.87
CA LEU A 51 -3.08 -12.02 -1.90
C LEU A 51 -2.30 -13.27 -2.35
N ASN A 52 -0.98 -13.12 -2.53
CA ASN A 52 -0.03 -14.17 -2.89
C ASN A 52 1.33 -13.87 -2.26
N SER A 53 2.31 -14.80 -2.36
CA SER A 53 3.64 -14.69 -1.73
C SER A 53 4.44 -13.42 -2.06
N TYR A 54 4.05 -12.64 -3.07
CA TYR A 54 4.67 -11.36 -3.45
C TYR A 54 3.64 -10.34 -3.92
N GLU A 55 2.37 -10.50 -3.54
CA GLU A 55 1.29 -9.61 -3.96
C GLU A 55 0.44 -9.19 -2.77
N TYR A 56 0.32 -7.88 -2.57
CA TYR A 56 -0.37 -7.30 -1.41
C TYR A 56 -1.45 -6.30 -1.84
N GLU A 57 -2.59 -6.32 -1.17
CA GLU A 57 -3.57 -5.23 -1.22
C GLU A 57 -3.52 -4.47 0.10
N ILE A 58 -3.27 -3.16 0.03
CA ILE A 58 -3.12 -2.31 1.20
C ILE A 58 -4.24 -1.28 1.19
N MET A 59 -5.05 -1.29 2.24
CA MET A 59 -6.05 -0.26 2.46
C MET A 59 -5.38 0.98 3.05
N ILE A 60 -5.52 2.10 2.37
CA ILE A 60 -5.02 3.40 2.80
C ILE A 60 -6.16 4.42 2.89
N THR A 61 -5.97 5.39 3.78
CA THR A 61 -6.88 6.51 3.97
C THR A 61 -6.10 7.81 3.99
N GLU A 62 -6.72 8.85 3.44
CA GLU A 62 -6.16 10.19 3.39
C GLU A 62 -5.88 10.71 4.82
N LYS A 63 -5.01 11.70 4.91
CA LYS A 63 -4.41 12.13 6.18
C LYS A 63 -5.41 12.73 7.15
#